data_AF-A0A9D6E332-F1
#
_entry.id   AF-A0A9D6E332-F1
#
_cell.length_a   1.000
_cell.length_b   1.000
_cell.length_c   1.000
_cell.angle_alpha   90.00
_cell.angle_beta   90.00
_cell.angle_gamma   90.00
#
_symmetry.space_group_name_H-M   'P 1'
#
loop_
_entity.id
_entity.type
_entity.pdbx_description
1 polymer ?
#
loop_
_entity_poly.entity_id
_entity_poly.type
_entity_poly.pdbx_seq_one_letter_code
_entity_poly.pdbx_strand_id
1 'polypeptide(L)'
;MASISKKWVKGHSYYYARECRRVNGKPKIVWQKYLGKMEDLLDAVEHRATPTLPDEVVISQFGAAAALYDLACRWDMANIIDGAVDKRGQGLSVGNYMLIAAINRCVCPKSKRQISEWFSETPLRRWIPTPENALTNQRFWDNMALLDTDTIREAERHLTEALIREFEVDTRCLLYDTTNFATFIDTFNEKSTLAQRGKSKQGRKDLRIVGLALLVSSDFHIPLFHETYQ
;
A
#
# COMPACT_ATOMS: atom_id res chain seq x y z
N MET A 1 -22.39 1.49 5.84
CA MET A 1 -23.06 0.17 5.88
C MET A 1 -24.09 0.13 4.76
N ALA A 2 -24.21 -0.99 4.05
CA ALA A 2 -25.17 -1.15 2.97
C ALA A 2 -26.61 -1.22 3.52
N SER A 3 -27.57 -0.63 2.80
CA SER A 3 -29.00 -0.68 3.11
C SER A 3 -29.80 -1.07 1.88
N ILE A 4 -30.94 -1.74 2.07
CA ILE A 4 -31.87 -2.03 0.98
C ILE A 4 -32.86 -0.86 0.86
N SER A 5 -33.12 -0.43 -0.37
CA SER A 5 -34.08 0.63 -0.67
C SER A 5 -35.05 0.18 -1.75
N LYS A 6 -36.34 0.52 -1.55
CA LYS A 6 -37.42 0.25 -2.49
C LYS A 6 -37.64 1.47 -3.39
N LYS A 7 -37.76 1.26 -4.70
CA LYS A 7 -38.18 2.27 -5.69
C LYS A 7 -39.42 1.79 -6.41
N TRP A 8 -40.36 2.70 -6.63
CA TRP A 8 -41.56 2.44 -7.42
C TRP A 8 -41.34 2.96 -8.84
N VAL A 9 -41.42 2.08 -9.84
CA VAL A 9 -41.26 2.45 -11.25
C VAL A 9 -42.31 1.71 -12.07
N LYS A 10 -43.09 2.45 -12.86
CA LYS A 10 -44.10 1.90 -13.80
C LYS A 10 -44.98 0.79 -13.17
N GLY A 11 -45.51 1.03 -11.97
CA GLY A 11 -46.41 0.09 -11.28
C GLY A 11 -45.71 -1.05 -10.52
N HIS A 12 -44.40 -1.23 -10.66
CA HIS A 12 -43.65 -2.29 -9.98
C HIS A 12 -42.73 -1.75 -8.90
N SER A 13 -42.53 -2.54 -7.85
CA SER A 13 -41.54 -2.29 -6.81
C SER A 13 -40.21 -2.97 -7.10
N TYR A 14 -39.15 -2.18 -7.13
CA TYR A 14 -37.78 -2.60 -7.39
C TYR A 14 -36.90 -2.32 -6.19
N TYR A 15 -35.98 -3.25 -5.90
CA TYR A 15 -35.08 -3.16 -4.75
C TYR A 15 -33.65 -2.91 -5.18
N TYR A 16 -32.95 -2.11 -4.37
CA TYR A 16 -31.55 -1.75 -4.58
C TYR A 16 -30.79 -1.83 -3.27
N ALA A 17 -29.62 -2.48 -3.28
CA ALA A 17 -28.63 -2.32 -2.23
C ALA A 17 -27.88 -1.01 -2.48
N ARG A 18 -27.71 -0.19 -1.45
CA ARG A 18 -27.00 1.09 -1.55
C ARG A 18 -26.07 1.29 -0.37
N GLU A 19 -24.93 1.92 -0.63
CA GLU A 19 -24.05 2.42 0.43
C GLU A 19 -24.02 3.95 0.38
N CYS A 20 -24.30 4.58 1.52
CA CYS A 20 -24.22 6.02 1.67
C CYS A 20 -22.97 6.41 2.44
N ARG A 21 -22.25 7.42 1.96
CA ARG A 21 -21.13 8.08 2.68
C ARG A 21 -21.31 9.59 2.62
N ARG A 22 -20.74 10.33 3.57
CA ARG A 22 -20.69 11.80 3.49
C ARG A 22 -19.58 12.21 2.54
N VAL A 23 -19.92 12.89 1.46
CA VAL A 23 -18.98 13.47 0.50
C VAL A 23 -19.14 14.98 0.57
N ASN A 24 -18.09 15.71 0.97
CA ASN A 24 -18.12 17.15 1.23
C ASN A 24 -19.25 17.55 2.20
N GLY A 25 -19.36 16.83 3.33
CA GLY A 25 -20.36 17.10 4.37
C GLY A 25 -21.79 16.69 4.02
N LYS A 26 -22.10 16.30 2.78
CA LYS A 26 -23.46 15.88 2.35
C LYS A 26 -23.54 14.36 2.17
N PRO A 27 -24.61 13.69 2.66
CA PRO A 27 -24.80 12.26 2.41
C PRO A 27 -25.03 12.02 0.91
N LYS A 28 -24.20 11.17 0.31
CA LYS A 28 -24.33 10.72 -1.08
C LYS A 28 -24.33 9.19 -1.16
N ILE A 29 -25.11 8.64 -2.07
CA ILE A 29 -25.03 7.23 -2.45
C ILE A 29 -23.74 7.06 -3.26
N VAL A 30 -22.76 6.35 -2.71
CA VAL A 30 -21.46 6.11 -3.36
C VAL A 30 -21.43 4.78 -4.11
N TRP A 31 -22.37 3.89 -3.82
CA TRP A 31 -22.55 2.61 -4.51
C TRP A 31 -24.02 2.21 -4.49
N GLN A 32 -24.51 1.67 -5.61
CA GLN A 32 -25.86 1.15 -5.73
C GLN A 32 -25.83 -0.09 -6.64
N LYS A 33 -26.47 -1.19 -6.21
CA LYS A 33 -26.67 -2.40 -7.01
C LYS A 33 -28.15 -2.74 -7.08
N TYR A 34 -28.65 -2.95 -8.29
CA TYR A 34 -30.01 -3.42 -8.53
C TYR A 34 -30.15 -4.87 -8.07
N LEU A 35 -31.19 -5.15 -7.28
CA LEU A 35 -31.42 -6.45 -6.68
C LEU A 35 -32.56 -7.23 -7.35
N GLY A 36 -33.37 -6.58 -8.19
CA GLY A 36 -34.56 -7.20 -8.78
C GLY A 36 -35.88 -6.64 -8.25
N LYS A 37 -36.98 -7.27 -8.65
CA LYS A 37 -38.32 -7.09 -8.08
C LYS A 37 -38.45 -7.85 -6.75
N MET A 38 -39.56 -7.62 -6.05
CA MET A 38 -39.88 -8.39 -4.82
C MET A 38 -39.95 -9.89 -5.13
N GLU A 39 -40.61 -10.25 -6.23
CA GLU A 39 -40.79 -11.63 -6.68
C GLU A 39 -39.44 -12.31 -6.92
N ASP A 40 -38.54 -11.67 -7.68
CA ASP A 40 -37.19 -12.19 -7.95
C ASP A 40 -36.39 -12.43 -6.65
N LEU A 41 -36.57 -11.57 -5.66
CA LEU A 41 -35.88 -11.69 -4.37
C LEU A 41 -36.47 -12.79 -3.49
N LEU A 42 -37.79 -12.93 -3.47
CA LEU A 42 -38.45 -14.03 -2.75
C LEU A 42 -38.08 -15.36 -3.40
N ASP A 43 -38.12 -15.43 -4.72
CA ASP A 43 -37.72 -16.62 -5.47
C ASP A 43 -36.28 -17.03 -5.15
N ALA A 44 -35.34 -16.08 -5.17
CA ALA A 44 -33.94 -16.34 -4.83
C ALA A 44 -33.70 -16.79 -3.37
N VAL A 45 -34.58 -16.43 -2.43
CA VAL A 45 -34.44 -16.75 -1.00
C VAL A 45 -35.17 -18.05 -0.63
N GLU A 46 -36.39 -18.22 -1.13
CA GLU A 46 -37.28 -19.35 -0.83
C GLU A 46 -36.90 -20.59 -1.64
N HIS A 47 -36.70 -20.41 -2.94
CA HIS A 47 -36.12 -21.42 -3.79
C HIS A 47 -34.63 -21.16 -3.79
N ARG A 48 -33.91 -21.71 -2.79
CA ARG A 48 -32.44 -21.78 -2.84
C ARG A 48 -32.06 -22.37 -4.18
N ALA A 49 -31.81 -21.50 -5.16
CA ALA A 49 -31.17 -21.88 -6.39
C ALA A 49 -29.87 -22.50 -5.91
N THR A 50 -29.67 -23.78 -6.23
CA THR A 50 -28.34 -24.34 -6.42
C THR A 50 -27.44 -23.20 -6.86
N PRO A 51 -26.41 -22.82 -6.07
CA PRO A 51 -25.65 -21.61 -6.33
C PRO A 51 -25.31 -21.62 -7.81
N THR A 52 -25.79 -20.61 -8.54
CA THR A 52 -25.52 -20.52 -9.97
C THR A 52 -24.02 -20.59 -10.11
N LEU A 53 -23.55 -21.56 -10.91
CA LEU A 53 -22.12 -21.65 -11.20
C LEU A 53 -21.69 -20.27 -11.72
N PRO A 54 -20.64 -19.67 -11.16
CA PRO A 54 -20.22 -18.35 -11.58
C PRO A 54 -19.90 -18.37 -13.07
N ASP A 55 -20.38 -17.37 -13.82
CA ASP A 55 -20.08 -17.24 -15.25
C ASP A 55 -18.57 -17.12 -15.50
N GLU A 56 -17.85 -16.55 -14.53
CA GLU A 56 -16.41 -16.35 -14.57
C GLU A 56 -15.76 -16.57 -13.20
N VAL A 57 -14.57 -17.17 -13.20
CA VAL A 57 -13.71 -17.27 -12.02
C VAL A 57 -12.52 -16.34 -12.21
N VAL A 58 -12.35 -15.39 -11.29
CA VAL A 58 -11.16 -14.53 -11.26
C VAL A 58 -10.11 -15.17 -10.36
N ILE A 59 -9.00 -15.59 -10.95
CA ILE A 59 -7.83 -16.07 -10.21
C ILE A 59 -7.12 -14.85 -9.62
N SER A 60 -6.71 -14.94 -8.36
CA SER A 60 -6.03 -13.84 -7.67
C SER A 60 -4.89 -14.35 -6.81
N GLN A 61 -3.77 -13.64 -6.80
CA GLN A 61 -2.65 -13.89 -5.91
C GLN A 61 -3.01 -13.44 -4.48
N PHE A 62 -3.66 -14.33 -3.73
CA PHE A 62 -4.27 -13.98 -2.45
C PHE A 62 -3.29 -14.04 -1.27
N GLY A 63 -2.76 -15.23 -0.95
CA GLY A 63 -2.15 -15.52 0.35
C GLY A 63 -1.08 -14.52 0.81
N ALA A 64 -0.02 -14.34 0.04
CA ALA A 64 1.10 -13.48 0.43
C ALA A 64 0.72 -11.99 0.51
N ALA A 65 -0.03 -11.49 -0.49
CA ALA A 65 -0.48 -10.10 -0.49
C ALA A 65 -1.47 -9.81 0.66
N ALA A 66 -2.35 -10.78 0.97
CA ALA A 66 -3.28 -10.71 2.08
C ALA A 66 -2.57 -10.70 3.43
N ALA A 67 -1.63 -11.61 3.66
CA ALA A 67 -0.89 -11.70 4.91
C ALA A 67 -0.08 -10.43 5.18
N LEU A 68 0.60 -9.88 4.17
CA LEU A 68 1.38 -8.65 4.35
C LEU A 68 0.50 -7.41 4.52
N TYR A 69 -0.65 -7.36 3.86
CA TYR A 69 -1.61 -6.27 4.05
C TYR A 69 -2.21 -6.31 5.47
N ASP A 70 -2.63 -7.48 5.93
CA ASP A 70 -3.14 -7.68 7.29
C ASP A 70 -2.07 -7.29 8.32
N LEU A 71 -0.83 -7.79 8.14
CA LEU A 71 0.29 -7.42 8.99
C LEU A 71 0.51 -5.91 9.01
N ALA A 72 0.47 -5.24 7.86
CA ALA A 72 0.64 -3.79 7.77
C ALA A 72 -0.49 -3.01 8.44
N CYS A 73 -1.73 -3.50 8.39
CA CYS A 73 -2.86 -2.90 9.09
C CYS A 73 -2.73 -3.01 10.61
N ARG A 74 -2.17 -4.10 11.15
CA ARG A 74 -2.05 -4.32 12.61
C ARG A 74 -1.27 -3.22 13.33
N TRP A 75 -0.23 -2.68 12.71
CA TRP A 75 0.61 -1.60 13.25
C TRP A 75 0.40 -0.26 12.55
N ASP A 76 -0.69 -0.14 11.78
CA ASP A 76 -1.14 1.10 11.12
C ASP A 76 -0.10 1.80 10.23
N MET A 77 0.73 1.02 9.53
CA MET A 77 1.87 1.50 8.74
C MET A 77 1.52 2.66 7.80
N ALA A 78 0.39 2.57 7.09
CA ALA A 78 0.01 3.59 6.10
C ALA A 78 -0.30 4.94 6.77
N ASN A 79 -1.06 4.95 7.86
CA ASN A 79 -1.40 6.20 8.54
C ASN A 79 -0.18 6.81 9.24
N ILE A 80 0.74 5.99 9.74
CA ILE A 80 2.00 6.49 10.32
C ILE A 80 2.80 7.26 9.27
N ILE A 81 2.95 6.71 8.05
CA ILE A 81 3.65 7.38 6.95
C ILE A 81 2.89 8.64 6.53
N ASP A 82 1.55 8.57 6.44
CA ASP A 82 0.74 9.74 6.11
C ASP A 82 0.86 10.85 7.16
N GLY A 83 1.06 10.51 8.43
CA GLY A 83 1.27 11.47 9.52
C GLY A 83 2.58 12.25 9.44
N ALA A 84 3.59 11.73 8.72
CA ALA A 84 4.86 12.42 8.52
C ALA A 84 4.81 13.45 7.36
N VAL A 85 3.82 13.36 6.47
CA VAL A 85 3.76 14.15 5.23
C VAL A 85 2.53 15.05 5.23
N ASP A 86 2.70 16.35 4.97
CA ASP A 86 1.56 17.21 4.66
C ASP A 86 1.14 17.06 3.18
N LYS A 87 0.14 16.21 2.95
CA LYS A 87 -0.46 16.02 1.63
C LYS A 87 -1.93 16.43 1.63
N ARG A 88 -2.32 17.24 0.65
CA ARG A 88 -3.74 17.53 0.34
C ARG A 88 -4.48 16.21 0.07
N GLY A 89 -5.67 16.04 0.65
CA GLY A 89 -6.49 14.82 0.58
C GLY A 89 -7.06 14.45 -0.80
N GLN A 90 -6.23 14.44 -1.84
CA GLN A 90 -6.54 14.11 -3.22
C GLN A 90 -5.92 12.76 -3.59
N GLY A 91 -6.74 11.86 -4.15
CA GLY A 91 -6.31 10.54 -4.57
C GLY A 91 -5.90 9.63 -3.41
N LEU A 92 -5.07 8.65 -3.72
CA LEU A 92 -4.52 7.72 -2.74
C LEU A 92 -3.48 8.42 -1.85
N SER A 93 -3.40 8.08 -0.56
CA SER A 93 -2.46 8.70 0.39
C SER A 93 -1.01 8.23 0.17
N VAL A 94 -0.02 8.95 0.73
CA VAL A 94 1.40 8.61 0.55
C VAL A 94 1.70 7.25 1.17
N GLY A 95 1.20 7.02 2.38
CA GLY A 95 1.29 5.76 3.09
C GLY A 95 0.70 4.60 2.31
N ASN A 96 -0.44 4.78 1.64
CA ASN A 96 -1.00 3.73 0.79
C ASN A 96 -0.14 3.45 -0.46
N TYR A 97 0.45 4.48 -1.10
CA TYR A 97 1.43 4.22 -2.17
C TYR A 97 2.64 3.44 -1.66
N MET A 98 3.16 3.80 -0.48
CA MET A 98 4.32 3.13 0.10
C MET A 98 3.99 1.70 0.53
N LEU A 99 2.82 1.47 1.11
CA LEU A 99 2.31 0.15 1.47
C LEU A 99 2.19 -0.76 0.24
N ILE A 100 1.55 -0.29 -0.83
CA ILE A 100 1.43 -1.05 -2.09
C ILE A 100 2.81 -1.38 -2.65
N ALA A 101 3.73 -0.40 -2.66
CA ALA A 101 5.09 -0.60 -3.14
C ALA A 101 5.88 -1.60 -2.28
N ALA A 102 5.73 -1.55 -0.95
CA ALA A 102 6.36 -2.46 -0.02
C ALA A 102 5.86 -3.90 -0.20
N ILE A 103 4.54 -4.10 -0.25
CA ILE A 103 3.95 -5.43 -0.51
C ILE A 103 4.42 -5.96 -1.85
N ASN A 104 4.38 -5.14 -2.91
CA ASN A 104 4.87 -5.53 -4.24
C ASN A 104 6.34 -5.99 -4.17
N ARG A 105 7.20 -5.22 -3.47
CA ARG A 105 8.62 -5.53 -3.31
C ARG A 105 8.87 -6.84 -2.57
N CYS A 106 7.99 -7.24 -1.67
CA CYS A 106 8.09 -8.52 -0.95
C CYS A 106 7.63 -9.71 -1.81
N VAL A 107 6.52 -9.59 -2.54
CA VAL A 107 5.85 -10.77 -3.15
C VAL A 107 6.05 -10.90 -4.66
N CYS A 108 6.17 -9.79 -5.37
CA CYS A 108 6.32 -9.77 -6.82
C CYS A 108 7.03 -8.48 -7.24
N PRO A 109 8.36 -8.38 -7.08
CA PRO A 109 9.09 -7.15 -7.36
C PRO A 109 8.91 -6.73 -8.82
N LYS A 110 8.18 -5.64 -9.06
CA LYS A 110 7.90 -5.10 -10.38
C LYS A 110 8.36 -3.66 -10.49
N SER A 111 8.53 -3.19 -11.72
CA SER A 111 8.73 -1.76 -11.96
C SER A 111 7.47 -0.99 -11.57
N LYS A 112 7.61 0.28 -11.17
CA LYS A 112 6.47 1.18 -10.87
C LYS A 112 5.43 1.25 -12.01
N ARG A 113 5.83 0.99 -13.26
CA ARG A 113 4.94 0.91 -14.43
C ARG A 113 4.04 -0.33 -14.42
N GLN A 114 4.49 -1.42 -13.80
CA GLN A 114 3.83 -2.72 -13.78
C GLN A 114 3.07 -2.99 -12.48
N ILE A 115 3.22 -2.15 -11.45
CA ILE A 115 2.53 -2.33 -10.17
C ILE A 115 1.01 -2.30 -10.35
N SER A 116 0.47 -1.46 -11.23
CA SER A 116 -0.99 -1.37 -11.45
C SER A 116 -1.59 -2.68 -11.97
N GLU A 117 -0.90 -3.36 -12.88
CA GLU A 117 -1.31 -4.66 -13.44
C GLU A 117 -1.30 -5.72 -12.33
N TRP A 118 -0.17 -5.86 -11.63
CA TRP A 118 -0.04 -6.78 -10.49
C TRP A 118 -1.11 -6.52 -9.42
N PHE A 119 -1.32 -5.26 -9.03
CA PHE A 119 -2.31 -4.88 -8.02
C PHE A 119 -3.72 -5.35 -8.39
N SER A 120 -4.09 -5.27 -9.68
CA SER A 120 -5.39 -5.74 -10.20
C SER A 120 -5.60 -7.25 -10.08
N GLU A 121 -4.52 -8.03 -9.93
CA GLU A 121 -4.56 -9.47 -9.73
C GLU A 121 -4.48 -9.88 -8.25
N THR A 122 -4.40 -8.92 -7.32
CA THR A 122 -4.36 -9.16 -5.87
C THR A 122 -5.68 -8.77 -5.19
N PRO A 123 -5.95 -9.26 -3.96
CA PRO A 123 -7.10 -8.80 -3.19
C PRO A 123 -6.99 -7.32 -2.75
N LEU A 124 -5.81 -6.69 -2.84
CA LEU A 124 -5.59 -5.30 -2.44
C LEU A 124 -6.53 -4.33 -3.17
N ARG A 125 -6.91 -4.63 -4.42
CA ARG A 125 -7.88 -3.84 -5.20
C ARG A 125 -9.25 -3.68 -4.54
N ARG A 126 -9.60 -4.58 -3.63
CA ARG A 126 -10.84 -4.54 -2.86
C ARG A 126 -10.69 -3.81 -1.53
N TRP A 127 -9.50 -3.89 -0.92
CA TRP A 127 -9.26 -3.37 0.43
C TRP A 127 -8.70 -1.96 0.45
N ILE A 128 -8.02 -1.55 -0.62
CA ILE A 128 -7.46 -0.21 -0.78
C ILE A 128 -8.29 0.51 -1.86
N PRO A 129 -9.28 1.36 -1.49
CA PRO A 129 -10.09 2.09 -2.44
C PRO A 129 -9.24 3.00 -3.31
N THR A 130 -9.07 2.61 -4.57
CA THR A 130 -8.09 3.21 -5.48
C THR A 130 -8.84 3.83 -6.67
N PRO A 131 -8.74 5.16 -6.90
CA PRO A 131 -9.31 5.79 -8.09
C PRO A 131 -8.69 5.24 -9.38
N GLU A 132 -9.40 5.35 -10.49
CA GLU A 132 -8.86 4.99 -11.80
C GLU A 132 -7.54 5.72 -12.08
N ASN A 133 -6.57 5.01 -12.64
CA ASN A 133 -5.25 5.54 -12.99
C ASN A 133 -4.44 6.12 -11.81
N ALA A 134 -4.81 5.81 -10.57
CA ALA A 134 -4.03 6.25 -9.41
C ALA A 134 -2.65 5.57 -9.37
N LEU A 135 -2.53 4.31 -9.79
CA LEU A 135 -1.28 3.54 -9.67
C LEU A 135 -0.32 3.68 -10.87
N THR A 136 -0.33 4.83 -11.53
CA THR A 136 0.64 5.09 -12.62
C THR A 136 2.03 5.36 -12.06
N ASN A 137 3.06 5.10 -12.87
CA ASN A 137 4.46 5.38 -12.49
C ASN A 137 4.65 6.82 -12.00
N GLN A 138 4.08 7.80 -12.69
CA GLN A 138 4.22 9.21 -12.30
C GLN A 138 3.64 9.46 -10.90
N ARG A 139 2.47 8.89 -10.59
CA ARG A 139 1.85 9.04 -9.27
C ARG A 139 2.70 8.45 -8.16
N PHE A 140 3.36 7.31 -8.38
CA PHE A 140 4.33 6.80 -7.41
C PHE A 140 5.47 7.80 -7.19
N TRP A 141 6.05 8.36 -8.26
CA TRP A 141 7.13 9.34 -8.14
C TRP A 141 6.69 10.64 -7.45
N ASP A 142 5.51 11.16 -7.79
CA ASP A 142 4.96 12.37 -7.17
C ASP A 142 4.80 12.20 -5.65
N ASN A 143 4.37 11.03 -5.19
CA ASN A 143 4.18 10.76 -3.77
C ASN A 143 5.49 10.43 -3.05
N MET A 144 6.42 9.74 -3.72
CA MET A 144 7.77 9.54 -3.16
C MET A 144 8.55 10.86 -3.05
N ALA A 145 8.30 11.83 -3.92
CA ALA A 145 8.93 13.14 -3.86
C ALA A 145 8.51 13.98 -2.64
N LEU A 146 7.41 13.61 -1.97
CA LEU A 146 6.99 14.22 -0.70
C LEU A 146 7.71 13.64 0.52
N LEU A 147 8.46 12.54 0.35
CA LEU A 147 9.25 11.90 1.39
C LEU A 147 10.71 12.38 1.26
N ASP A 148 10.98 13.58 1.74
CA ASP A 148 12.36 14.05 1.87
C ASP A 148 13.08 13.36 3.05
N THR A 149 14.37 13.65 3.23
CA THR A 149 15.20 12.99 4.25
C THR A 149 14.63 13.14 5.66
N ASP A 150 14.13 14.31 6.02
CA ASP A 150 13.63 14.56 7.37
C ASP A 150 12.28 13.89 7.58
N THR A 151 11.43 13.91 6.55
CA THR A 151 10.16 13.19 6.54
C THR A 151 10.35 11.67 6.65
N ILE A 152 11.35 11.12 5.96
CA ILE A 152 11.71 9.70 6.06
C ILE A 152 12.16 9.36 7.47
N ARG A 153 13.02 10.17 8.09
CA ARG A 153 13.48 9.95 9.46
C ARG A 153 12.34 10.00 10.47
N GLU A 154 11.43 10.96 10.32
CA GLU A 154 10.26 11.07 11.21
C GLU A 154 9.28 9.91 11.02
N ALA A 155 9.01 9.50 9.77
CA ALA A 155 8.21 8.32 9.49
C ALA A 155 8.85 7.04 10.06
N GLU A 156 10.16 6.86 9.87
CA GLU A 156 10.89 5.71 10.42
C GLU A 156 10.79 5.67 11.94
N ARG A 157 11.01 6.79 12.63
CA ARG A 157 10.89 6.87 14.08
C ARG A 157 9.53 6.36 14.56
N HIS A 158 8.45 6.89 13.98
CA HIS A 158 7.10 6.46 14.35
C HIS A 158 6.79 5.01 13.97
N LEU A 159 7.28 4.54 12.82
CA LEU A 159 7.14 3.14 12.41
C LEU A 159 7.84 2.22 13.42
N THR A 160 9.09 2.51 13.77
CA THR A 160 9.87 1.73 14.73
C THR A 160 9.21 1.72 16.11
N GLU A 161 8.73 2.86 16.60
CA GLU A 161 7.98 2.94 17.87
C GLU A 161 6.71 2.07 17.84
N ALA A 162 5.94 2.11 16.75
CA ALA A 162 4.73 1.30 16.59
C ALA A 162 5.05 -0.20 16.49
N LEU A 163 6.10 -0.55 15.76
CA LEU A 163 6.58 -1.92 15.57
C LEU A 163 7.04 -2.54 16.89
N ILE A 164 7.87 -1.83 17.66
CA ILE A 164 8.33 -2.30 18.98
C ILE A 164 7.14 -2.53 19.90
N ARG A 165 6.16 -1.62 19.90
CA ARG A 165 4.97 -1.73 20.76
C ARG A 165 4.04 -2.87 20.36
N GLU A 166 3.75 -3.03 19.07
CA GLU A 166 2.80 -4.04 18.57
C GLU A 166 3.38 -5.46 18.64
N PHE A 167 4.67 -5.62 18.39
CA PHE A 167 5.32 -6.93 18.29
C PHE A 167 6.26 -7.25 19.45
N GLU A 168 6.33 -6.38 20.46
CA GLU A 168 7.16 -6.53 21.66
C GLU A 168 8.63 -6.84 21.34
N VAL A 169 9.17 -6.18 20.30
CA VAL A 169 10.54 -6.43 19.82
C VAL A 169 11.58 -6.14 20.90
N ASP A 170 12.50 -7.09 21.11
CA ASP A 170 13.52 -6.96 22.14
C ASP A 170 14.61 -5.96 21.74
N THR A 171 14.64 -4.83 22.45
CA THR A 171 15.62 -3.76 22.22
C THR A 171 16.79 -3.78 23.20
N ARG A 172 16.91 -4.80 24.07
CA ARG A 172 18.01 -4.91 25.05
C ARG A 172 19.37 -5.11 24.39
N CYS A 173 19.41 -5.74 23.23
CA CYS A 173 20.60 -5.91 22.43
C CYS A 173 20.28 -5.61 20.96
N LEU A 174 21.00 -4.64 20.40
CA LEU A 174 20.86 -4.22 19.01
C LEU A 174 22.17 -4.49 18.28
N LEU A 175 22.04 -4.93 17.03
CA LEU A 175 23.18 -5.21 16.15
C LEU A 175 23.28 -4.08 15.13
N TYR A 176 24.48 -3.55 14.98
CA TYR A 176 24.78 -2.45 14.08
C TYR A 176 25.87 -2.88 13.11
N ASP A 177 25.62 -2.71 11.82
CA ASP A 177 26.66 -2.85 10.80
C ASP A 177 26.53 -1.76 9.73
N THR A 178 27.64 -1.49 9.07
CA THR A 178 27.71 -0.56 7.96
C THR A 178 28.17 -1.27 6.70
N THR A 179 27.53 -0.94 5.58
CA THR A 179 27.88 -1.48 4.27
C THR A 179 27.86 -0.40 3.21
N ASN A 180 28.32 -0.72 2.00
CA ASN A 180 28.20 0.18 0.87
C ASN A 180 27.80 -0.57 -0.40
N PHE A 181 27.10 0.14 -1.28
CA PHE A 181 26.61 -0.40 -2.55
C PHE A 181 27.14 0.46 -3.68
N ALA A 182 27.69 -0.18 -4.72
CA ALA A 182 28.02 0.53 -5.95
C ALA A 182 26.72 0.92 -6.69
N THR A 183 26.71 2.12 -7.24
CA THR A 183 25.60 2.69 -8.00
C THR A 183 26.03 2.94 -9.44
N PHE A 184 25.05 2.99 -10.35
CA PHE A 184 25.27 3.36 -11.75
C PHE A 184 24.92 4.83 -12.00
N ILE A 185 24.99 5.67 -10.96
CA ILE A 185 24.77 7.11 -11.09
C ILE A 185 25.92 7.69 -11.91
N ASP A 186 25.56 8.41 -12.97
CA ASP A 186 26.53 9.00 -13.88
C ASP A 186 27.49 9.98 -13.15
N THR A 187 28.74 10.03 -13.63
CA THR A 187 29.77 10.88 -13.00
C THR A 187 29.45 12.37 -13.13
N PHE A 188 28.77 12.78 -14.22
CA PHE A 188 28.36 14.15 -14.46
C PHE A 188 26.98 14.47 -13.86
N ASN A 189 26.36 13.54 -13.13
CA ASN A 189 25.15 13.81 -12.39
C ASN A 189 25.46 14.56 -11.08
N GLU A 190 25.33 15.88 -11.13
CA GLU A 190 25.56 16.78 -9.99
C GLU A 190 24.38 16.84 -9.01
N LYS A 191 23.22 16.27 -9.37
CA LYS A 191 22.05 16.25 -8.48
C LYS A 191 22.21 15.31 -7.29
N SER A 192 23.06 14.29 -7.41
CA SER A 192 23.35 13.36 -6.31
C SER A 192 24.62 13.79 -5.58
N THR A 193 24.45 14.33 -4.38
CA THR A 193 25.54 14.65 -3.46
C THR A 193 25.88 13.50 -2.51
N LEU A 194 24.98 12.52 -2.37
CA LEU A 194 25.14 11.36 -1.50
C LEU A 194 26.11 10.33 -2.10
N ALA A 195 25.95 9.96 -3.37
CA ALA A 195 26.81 8.92 -3.94
C ALA A 195 28.22 9.47 -4.20
N GLN A 196 29.27 8.86 -3.66
CA GLN A 196 30.66 9.34 -3.83
C GLN A 196 31.59 8.21 -4.28
N ARG A 197 32.76 8.55 -4.84
CA ARG A 197 33.78 7.52 -5.16
C ARG A 197 34.48 7.11 -3.88
N GLY A 198 34.67 5.80 -3.70
CA GLY A 198 35.31 5.27 -2.50
C GLY A 198 35.67 3.80 -2.64
N LYS A 199 36.03 3.18 -1.52
CA LYS A 199 36.36 1.75 -1.48
C LYS A 199 35.08 0.91 -1.44
N SER A 200 34.60 0.54 -2.61
CA SER A 200 33.46 -0.37 -2.75
C SER A 200 33.76 -1.75 -2.17
N LYS A 201 32.85 -2.29 -1.34
CA LYS A 201 32.87 -3.68 -0.88
C LYS A 201 32.69 -4.68 -2.03
N GLN A 202 32.14 -4.23 -3.17
CA GLN A 202 31.99 -5.02 -4.40
C GLN A 202 33.21 -4.91 -5.34
N GLY A 203 34.28 -4.21 -4.95
CA GLY A 203 35.50 -4.05 -5.75
C GLY A 203 35.39 -3.07 -6.92
N ARG A 204 34.25 -2.38 -7.10
CA ARG A 204 34.02 -1.41 -8.17
C ARG A 204 34.60 -0.04 -7.82
N LYS A 205 35.81 0.24 -8.32
CA LYS A 205 36.49 1.55 -8.16
C LYS A 205 35.98 2.61 -9.14
N ASP A 206 35.37 2.17 -10.23
CA ASP A 206 34.85 2.99 -11.31
C ASP A 206 33.46 3.55 -11.04
N LEU A 207 32.75 3.04 -10.04
CA LEU A 207 31.39 3.44 -9.69
C LEU A 207 31.35 4.32 -8.43
N ARG A 208 30.35 5.20 -8.35
CA ARG A 208 30.01 5.93 -7.12
C ARG A 208 29.28 4.97 -6.18
N ILE A 209 29.58 5.02 -4.90
CA ILE A 209 28.98 4.18 -3.85
C ILE A 209 28.05 5.02 -2.98
N VAL A 210 27.10 4.34 -2.31
CA VAL A 210 26.32 4.89 -1.21
C VAL A 210 26.52 3.99 0.01
N GLY A 211 26.84 4.59 1.15
CA GLY A 211 26.91 3.92 2.44
C GLY A 211 25.51 3.69 3.02
N LEU A 212 25.33 2.56 3.70
CA LEU A 212 24.14 2.23 4.47
C LEU A 212 24.57 1.72 5.84
N ALA A 213 24.16 2.42 6.88
CA ALA A 213 24.18 1.93 8.24
C ALA A 213 22.80 1.34 8.56
N LEU A 214 22.79 0.16 9.20
CA LEU A 214 21.56 -0.51 9.59
C LEU A 214 21.67 -0.97 11.04
N LEU A 215 20.65 -0.65 11.83
CA LEU A 215 20.47 -1.15 13.19
C LEU A 215 19.30 -2.13 13.19
N VAL A 216 19.53 -3.33 13.71
CA VAL A 216 18.51 -4.38 13.81
C VAL A 216 18.40 -4.88 15.24
N SER A 217 17.24 -5.43 15.59
CA SER A 217 17.07 -6.19 16.82
C SER A 217 17.91 -7.49 16.77
N SER A 218 18.36 -7.96 17.93
CA SER A 218 19.10 -9.24 18.01
C SER A 218 18.20 -10.46 17.85
N ASP A 219 16.92 -10.32 18.20
CA ASP A 219 15.87 -11.29 17.96
C ASP A 219 15.24 -11.07 16.58
N PHE A 220 15.30 -12.09 15.72
CA PHE A 220 14.71 -12.07 14.37
C PHE A 220 15.26 -11.01 13.38
N HIS A 221 16.27 -10.22 13.77
CA HIS A 221 16.96 -9.25 12.90
C HIS A 221 16.03 -8.20 12.28
N ILE A 222 15.07 -7.70 13.07
CA ILE A 222 14.10 -6.72 12.58
C ILE A 222 14.79 -5.36 12.40
N PRO A 223 14.73 -4.72 11.22
CA PRO A 223 15.26 -3.37 11.03
C PRO A 223 14.54 -2.34 11.89
N LEU A 224 15.30 -1.57 12.67
CA LEU A 224 14.78 -0.53 13.56
C LEU A 224 15.23 0.88 13.17
N PHE A 225 16.35 0.99 12.46
CA PHE A 225 16.88 2.27 12.00
C PHE A 225 17.80 2.09 10.80
N HIS A 226 17.77 3.06 9.87
CA HIS A 226 18.75 3.17 8.81
C HIS A 226 19.31 4.59 8.69
N GLU A 227 20.56 4.69 8.25
CA GLU A 227 21.13 5.96 7.79
C GLU A 227 21.87 5.70 6.47
N THR A 228 21.58 6.51 5.46
CA THR A 228 22.38 6.52 4.23
C THR A 228 23.39 7.64 4.29
N TYR A 229 24.63 7.35 3.91
CA TYR A 229 25.74 8.30 3.99
C TYR A 229 26.68 8.18 2.79
N GLN A 230 27.61 9.14 2.67
CA GLN A 230 28.55 9.27 1.56
C GLN A 230 29.63 8.18 1.54
#